data_AF-A0A7Y5PVB9-F1
#
_entry.id   AF-A0A7Y5PVB9-F1
#
_cell.length_a   1.000
_cell.length_b   1.000
_cell.length_c   1.000
_cell.angle_alpha   90.00
_cell.angle_beta   90.00
_cell.angle_gamma   90.00
#
_symmetry.space_group_name_H-M   'P 1'
#
loop_
_entity.id
_entity.type
_entity.pdbx_description
1 polymer ?
#
loop_
_entity_poly.entity_id
_entity_poly.type
_entity_poly.pdbx_seq_one_letter_code
_entity_poly.pdbx_strand_id
1 'polypeptide(L)' 'VKTARRATIVLAQPNENVFKSFRNFPRVEVRLAVDLCAHDVLNGGLILAEAAALDALAQRVGGKTGGAA' A
#
# COMPACT_ATOMS: atom_id res chain seq x y z
N VAL A 1 8.84 -0.98 25.14
CA VAL A 1 9.57 -1.65 24.05
C VAL A 1 9.17 -0.97 22.74
N LYS A 2 10.12 -0.38 22.00
CA LYS A 2 9.82 0.33 20.74
C LYS A 2 9.51 -0.73 19.69
N THR A 3 8.23 -1.07 19.51
CA THR A 3 7.77 -2.05 18.51
C THR A 3 8.36 -1.69 17.16
N ALA A 4 9.14 -2.59 16.58
CA ALA A 4 9.76 -2.31 15.29
C ALA A 4 8.66 -2.14 14.23
N ARG A 5 8.79 -1.04 13.50
CA ARG A 5 7.73 -0.50 12.63
C ARG A 5 7.47 -1.45 11.47
N ARG A 6 6.20 -1.78 11.25
CA ARG A 6 5.71 -2.49 10.05
C ARG A 6 5.48 -1.46 8.94
N ALA A 7 5.64 -1.89 7.70
CA ALA A 7 5.27 -1.07 6.54
C ALA A 7 4.58 -1.90 5.47
N THR A 8 3.59 -1.32 4.81
CA THR A 8 2.94 -1.89 3.62
C THR A 8 3.09 -0.94 2.46
N ILE A 9 3.70 -1.42 1.38
CA ILE A 9 3.93 -0.69 0.14
C ILE A 9 2.81 -1.08 -0.83
N VAL A 10 2.12 -0.09 -1.38
CA VAL A 10 0.98 -0.27 -2.27
C VAL A 10 1.33 0.28 -3.66
N LEU A 11 1.29 -0.60 -4.65
CA LEU A 11 1.62 -0.30 -6.03
C LEU A 11 0.35 -0.29 -6.89
N ALA A 12 0.31 0.61 -7.88
CA ALA A 12 -0.79 0.68 -8.83
C ALA A 12 -0.71 -0.49 -9.83
N GLN A 13 0.51 -0.86 -10.22
CA GLN A 13 0.80 -1.90 -11.19
C GLN A 13 1.92 -2.84 -10.68
N PRO A 14 1.98 -4.09 -11.18
CA PRO A 14 3.07 -5.02 -10.84
C PRO A 14 4.44 -4.45 -11.19
N ASN A 15 5.34 -4.38 -10.20
CA ASN A 15 6.73 -3.98 -10.40
C ASN A 15 7.69 -4.98 -9.75
N GLU A 16 8.28 -5.86 -10.57
CA GLU A 16 9.16 -6.94 -10.11
C GLU A 16 10.37 -6.42 -9.32
N ASN A 17 10.90 -5.25 -9.65
CA ASN A 17 12.05 -4.67 -8.95
C ASN A 17 11.69 -4.29 -7.51
N VAL A 18 10.48 -3.76 -7.28
CA VAL A 18 10.00 -3.42 -5.93
C VAL A 18 9.79 -4.70 -5.12
N PHE A 19 9.14 -5.72 -5.69
CA PHE A 19 8.97 -7.00 -5.03
C PHE A 19 10.31 -7.63 -4.64
N LYS A 20 11.29 -7.66 -5.56
CA LYS A 20 12.63 -8.18 -5.29
C LYS A 20 13.36 -7.38 -4.21
N SER A 21 13.25 -6.05 -4.25
CA SER A 21 13.93 -5.17 -3.29
C SER A 21 13.43 -5.38 -1.86
N PHE A 22 12.12 -5.45 -1.66
CA PHE A 22 11.53 -5.54 -0.32
C PHE A 22 11.34 -6.97 0.20
N ARG A 23 11.56 -8.01 -0.63
CA ARG A 23 11.37 -9.42 -0.24
C ARG A 23 12.10 -9.84 1.04
N ASN A 24 13.29 -9.28 1.27
CA ASN A 24 14.14 -9.64 2.41
C ASN A 24 14.01 -8.66 3.60
N PHE A 25 13.11 -7.68 3.53
CA PHE A 25 12.92 -6.72 4.62
C PHE A 25 11.89 -7.28 5.61
N PRO A 26 12.28 -7.59 6.86
CA PRO A 26 11.36 -8.18 7.81
C PRO A 26 10.24 -7.19 8.14
N ARG A 27 8.99 -7.67 8.07
CA ARG A 27 7.77 -6.89 8.35
C ARG A 27 7.48 -5.75 7.36
N VAL A 28 8.00 -5.87 6.14
CA VAL A 28 7.56 -5.08 5.00
C VAL A 28 6.77 -5.97 4.07
N GLU A 29 5.58 -5.52 3.69
CA GLU A 29 4.77 -6.18 2.66
C GLU A 29 4.61 -5.29 1.44
N VAL A 30 4.56 -5.91 0.26
CA VAL A 30 4.25 -5.22 -1.00
C VAL A 30 2.93 -5.78 -1.51
N ARG A 31 1.97 -4.90 -1.80
CA ARG A 31 0.62 -5.23 -2.26
C ARG A 31 0.27 -4.42 -3.49
N LEU A 32 -0.54 -5.00 -4.37
CA LEU A 32 -1.17 -4.25 -5.46
C LEU A 32 -2.44 -3.58 -4.94
N ALA A 33 -2.80 -2.43 -5.51
CA ALA A 33 -4.03 -1.72 -5.18
C ALA A 33 -5.28 -2.59 -5.34
N VAL A 34 -5.26 -3.52 -6.30
CA VAL A 34 -6.36 -4.47 -6.55
C VAL A 34 -6.48 -5.55 -5.47
N ASP A 35 -5.34 -5.98 -4.91
CA ASP A 35 -5.26 -7.06 -3.91
C ASP A 35 -5.30 -6.53 -2.47
N LEU A 36 -5.09 -5.23 -2.28
CA LEU A 36 -5.06 -4.61 -0.96
C LEU A 36 -6.41 -4.80 -0.25
N CYS A 37 -6.37 -5.35 0.95
CA CYS A 37 -7.54 -5.56 1.79
C CYS A 37 -7.44 -4.80 3.12
N ALA A 38 -8.56 -4.70 3.84
CA ALA A 38 -8.61 -4.00 5.13
C ALA A 38 -7.66 -4.59 6.18
N HIS A 39 -7.43 -5.90 6.14
CA HIS A 39 -6.49 -6.57 7.04
C HIS A 39 -5.06 -6.06 6.86
N ASP A 40 -4.63 -5.86 5.61
CA ASP A 40 -3.28 -5.34 5.30
C ASP A 40 -3.11 -3.89 5.74
N VAL A 41 -4.18 -3.09 5.65
CA VAL A 41 -4.19 -1.69 6.09
C VAL A 41 -4.09 -1.60 7.61
N LEU A 42 -4.89 -2.39 8.34
CA LEU A 42 -4.89 -2.39 9.81
C LEU A 42 -3.59 -2.93 10.40
N ASN A 43 -3.00 -3.97 9.78
CA ASN A 43 -1.78 -4.60 10.27
C ASN A 43 -0.49 -3.99 9.71
N GLY A 44 -0.57 -3.21 8.63
CA GLY A 44 0.57 -2.72 7.85
C GLY A 44 1.40 -1.63 8.52
N GLY A 45 0.89 -0.98 9.56
CA GLY A 45 1.60 0.10 10.24
C GLY A 45 1.75 1.33 9.36
N LEU A 46 2.94 1.55 8.78
CA LEU A 46 3.16 2.64 7.82
C LEU A 46 2.71 2.22 6.42
N ILE A 47 1.71 2.92 5.86
CA ILE A 47 1.27 2.67 4.49
C ILE A 47 1.98 3.65 3.54
N LEU A 48 2.71 3.11 2.56
CA LEU A 48 3.33 3.86 1.48
C LEU A 48 2.60 3.50 0.18
N ALA A 49 1.85 4.43 -0.38
CA ALA A 49 1.10 4.20 -1.60
C ALA A 49 1.57 5.13 -2.72
N GLU A 50 1.68 4.60 -3.94
CA GLU A 50 1.81 5.42 -5.13
C GLU A 50 0.56 6.29 -5.31
N ALA A 51 0.71 7.51 -5.85
CA ALA A 51 -0.43 8.39 -6.11
C ALA A 51 -1.51 7.69 -6.96
N ALA A 52 -1.09 7.03 -8.04
CA ALA A 52 -2.00 6.26 -8.91
C ALA A 52 -2.66 5.07 -8.18
N ALA A 53 -1.99 4.47 -7.19
CA ALA A 53 -2.57 3.39 -6.39
C ALA A 53 -3.66 3.95 -5.47
N LEU A 54 -3.43 5.12 -4.89
CA LEU A 54 -4.40 5.80 -4.04
C LEU A 54 -5.64 6.23 -4.84
N ASP A 55 -5.45 6.75 -6.05
CA ASP A 55 -6.55 7.11 -6.96
C ASP A 55 -7.39 5.87 -7.33
N ALA A 56 -6.73 4.77 -7.70
CA ALA A 56 -7.40 3.50 -8.01
C ALA A 56 -8.17 2.95 -6.81
N LEU A 57 -7.60 3.06 -5.60
CA LEU A 57 -8.28 2.67 -4.37
C LEU A 57 -9.50 3.55 -4.08
N ALA A 58 -9.38 4.87 -4.22
CA ALA A 58 -10.48 5.80 -4.00
C ALA A 58 -11.68 5.48 -4.91
N GLN A 59 -11.42 5.23 -6.20
CA GLN A 59 -12.44 4.80 -7.15
C GLN A 59 -13.07 3.46 -6.74
N ARG A 60 -12.25 2.49 -6.32
CA ARG A 60 -12.71 1.14 -5.92
C ARG A 60 -13.60 1.16 -4.67
N VAL A 61 -13.29 2.01 -3.69
CA VAL A 61 -14.02 2.05 -2.39
C VAL A 61 -15.11 3.12 -2.35
N GLY A 62 -15.38 3.82 -3.46
CA GLY A 62 -16.39 4.86 -3.52
C GLY A 62 -16.02 6.13 -2.74
N GLY A 63 -14.72 6.36 -2.51
CA GLY A 63 -14.23 7.59 -1.92
C GLY A 63 -14.59 8.76 -2.84
N LYS A 64 -15.29 9.76 -2.31
CA LYS A 64 -15.41 11.06 -2.98
C LYS A 64 -13.97 11.53 -3.21
N THR A 65 -13.53 11.57 -4.46
CA THR A 65 -12.35 12.35 -4.85
C THR A 65 -12.65 13.75 -4.35
N GLY A 66 -12.05 14.13 -3.22
CA GLY A 66 -12.11 15.49 -2.74
C GLY A 66 -11.52 16.31 -3.87
N GLY A 67 -12.38 17.03 -4.58
CA GLY A 67 -11.97 17.89 -5.68
C GLY A 67 -10.88 18.82 -5.16
N ALA A 68 -9.65 18.58 -5.59
CA ALA A 68 -8.67 19.63 -5.67
C ALA A 68 -9.12 20.53 -6.82
N ALA A 69 -9.52 21.75 -6.46
CA ALA A 69 -9.68 22.88 -7.35
C ALA A 69 -8.36 23.21 -8.06
#